data_AF-A0A1V5T6H1-F1
#
_entry.id   AF-A0A1V5T6H1-F1
#
_cell.length_a   1.000
_cell.length_b   1.000
_cell.length_c   1.000
_cell.angle_alpha   90.00
_cell.angle_beta   90.00
_cell.angle_gamma   90.00
#
_symmetry.space_group_name_H-M   'P 1'
#
loop_
_entity.id
_entity.type
_entity.pdbx_description
1 polymer ?
#
loop_
_entity_poly.entity_id
_entity_poly.type
_entity_poly.pdbx_seq_one_letter_code
_entity_poly.pdbx_strand_id
1 'polypeptide(L)'
;MTVGEKLIKTKVGLLELAEYLGNVSKACKVMGYSRDTFYRVRNLYEEGGPAALQEITRRKPNIKNRIDPEIEKAVLAFTME
;
A
#
# COMPACT_ATOMS: atom_id res chain seq x y z
N MET A 1 -15.72 -2.33 -4.87
CA MET A 1 -14.58 -1.96 -4.00
C MET A 1 -13.28 -2.21 -4.74
N THR A 2 -12.44 -1.19 -4.88
CA THR A 2 -11.08 -1.33 -5.42
C THR A 2 -10.17 -2.09 -4.44
N VAL A 3 -9.02 -2.61 -4.92
CA VAL A 3 -8.03 -3.28 -4.05
C VAL A 3 -7.52 -2.31 -2.98
N GLY A 4 -7.28 -1.05 -3.35
CA GLY A 4 -6.86 0.00 -2.42
C GLY A 4 -7.88 0.27 -1.31
N GLU A 5 -9.17 0.35 -1.64
CA GLU A 5 -10.24 0.51 -0.64
C GLU A 5 -10.32 -0.66 0.34
N LYS A 6 -10.09 -1.90 -0.12
CA LYS A 6 -10.04 -3.07 0.76
C LYS A 6 -8.87 -2.99 1.74
N LEU A 7 -7.70 -2.55 1.28
CA LEU A 7 -6.54 -2.35 2.15
C LEU A 7 -6.78 -1.25 3.19
N ILE A 8 -7.35 -0.11 2.78
CA ILE A 8 -7.70 0.98 3.70
C ILE A 8 -8.68 0.47 4.76
N LYS A 9 -9.75 -0.20 4.35
CA LYS A 9 -10.74 -0.78 5.28
C LYS A 9 -10.10 -1.77 6.26
N THR A 10 -9.14 -2.57 5.82
CA THR A 10 -8.42 -3.51 6.69
C THR A 10 -7.58 -2.76 7.74
N LYS A 11 -6.87 -1.71 7.34
CA LYS A 11 -6.07 -0.88 8.27
C LYS A 11 -6.94 -0.11 9.26
N VAL A 12 -8.10 0.40 8.84
CA VAL A 12 -9.08 1.02 9.74
C VAL A 12 -9.63 -0.01 10.72
N GLY A 13 -9.98 -1.21 10.24
CA GLY A 13 -10.45 -2.30 11.09
C GLY A 13 -9.44 -2.73 12.16
N LEU A 14 -8.13 -2.56 11.92
CA LEU A 14 -7.11 -2.78 12.95
C LEU A 14 -7.21 -1.77 14.10
N LEU A 15 -7.50 -0.50 13.81
CA LEU A 15 -7.69 0.54 14.81
C LEU A 15 -8.98 0.29 15.60
N GLU A 16 -10.07 0.02 14.90
CA GLU A 16 -11.38 -0.30 15.50
C GLU A 16 -11.31 -1.55 16.39
N LEU A 17 -10.59 -2.60 15.95
CA LEU A 17 -10.41 -3.81 16.75
C LEU A 17 -9.61 -3.54 18.02
N ALA A 18 -8.59 -2.70 17.96
CA ALA A 18 -7.81 -2.33 19.14
C ALA A 18 -8.65 -1.52 20.14
N GLU A 19 -9.52 -0.63 19.64
CA GLU A 19 -10.47 0.14 20.45
C GLU A 19 -11.51 -0.79 21.11
N TYR A 20 -12.15 -1.66 20.33
CA TYR A 20 -13.14 -2.63 20.83
C TYR A 20 -12.55 -3.57 21.90
N LEU A 21 -11.32 -4.03 21.73
CA LEU A 21 -10.65 -4.91 22.69
C LEU A 21 -9.99 -4.17 23.86
N GLY A 22 -9.83 -2.85 23.77
CA GLY A 22 -9.01 -2.06 24.69
C GLY A 22 -7.55 -2.52 24.76
N ASN A 23 -7.06 -3.27 23.76
CA ASN A 23 -5.75 -3.91 23.78
C ASN A 23 -5.13 -4.03 22.38
N VAL A 24 -4.15 -3.16 22.13
CA VAL A 24 -3.39 -3.11 20.88
C VAL A 24 -2.66 -4.41 20.58
N SER A 25 -2.02 -5.03 21.58
CA SER A 25 -1.23 -6.25 21.38
C SER A 25 -2.10 -7.43 20.97
N LYS A 26 -3.31 -7.53 21.55
CA LYS A 26 -4.28 -8.57 21.20
C LYS A 26 -4.85 -8.36 19.80
N ALA A 27 -5.22 -7.13 19.44
CA ALA A 27 -5.69 -6.79 18.10
C ALA A 27 -4.62 -7.10 17.03
N CYS A 28 -3.37 -6.68 17.29
CA CYS A 28 -2.21 -6.98 16.43
C CYS A 28 -2.01 -8.48 16.24
N LYS A 29 -2.09 -9.28 17.32
CA LYS A 29 -1.95 -10.75 17.26
C LYS A 29 -3.07 -11.40 16.45
N VAL A 30 -4.31 -10.93 16.57
CA VAL A 30 -5.46 -11.46 15.84
C VAL A 30 -5.36 -11.17 14.34
N MET A 31 -4.93 -9.95 13.97
CA MET A 31 -4.84 -9.54 12.56
C MET A 31 -3.48 -9.84 11.90
N GLY A 32 -2.50 -10.33 12.66
CA GLY A 32 -1.17 -10.65 12.14
C GLY A 32 -0.27 -9.43 11.86
N TYR A 33 -0.49 -8.32 12.55
CA TYR A 33 0.33 -7.11 12.44
C TYR A 33 1.34 -6.99 13.59
N SER A 34 2.46 -6.31 13.34
CA SER A 34 3.35 -5.88 14.41
C SER A 34 2.77 -4.67 15.14
N ARG A 35 3.15 -4.49 16.42
CA ARG A 35 2.81 -3.28 17.19
C ARG A 35 3.36 -2.01 16.52
N ASP A 36 4.53 -2.09 15.89
CA ASP A 36 5.08 -0.99 15.11
C ASP A 36 4.15 -0.58 13.96
N THR A 37 3.64 -1.55 13.20
CA THR A 37 2.71 -1.28 12.11
C THR A 37 1.44 -0.59 12.62
N PHE A 38 0.91 -1.03 13.76
CA PHE A 38 -0.24 -0.39 14.39
C PHE A 38 0.01 1.10 14.65
N TYR A 39 1.13 1.45 15.29
CA TYR A 39 1.42 2.84 15.61
C TYR A 39 1.64 3.70 14.36
N ARG A 40 2.28 3.18 13.31
CA ARG A 40 2.38 3.90 12.03
C ARG A 40 1.01 4.14 11.41
N VAL A 41 0.14 3.12 11.40
CA VAL A 41 -1.23 3.23 10.87
C VAL A 41 -2.03 4.24 11.69
N ARG A 42 -1.92 4.20 13.02
CA ARG A 42 -2.59 5.16 13.90
C ARG A 42 -2.14 6.59 13.64
N ASN A 43 -0.82 6.83 13.60
CA ASN A 43 -0.29 8.18 13.36
C ASN A 43 -0.75 8.74 11.99
N LEU A 44 -0.69 7.92 10.93
CA LEU A 44 -1.19 8.32 9.61
C LEU A 44 -2.69 8.63 9.63
N TYR A 45 -3.47 7.83 10.36
CA TYR A 45 -4.90 8.05 10.51
C TYR A 45 -5.22 9.32 11.30
N GLU A 46 -4.45 9.63 12.35
CA GLU A 46 -4.58 10.88 13.12
C GLU A 46 -4.21 12.11 12.27
N GLU A 47 -3.22 11.99 11.39
CA GLU A 47 -2.76 13.09 10.52
C GLU A 47 -3.70 13.38 9.34
N GLY A 48 -4.30 12.34 8.73
CA GLY A 48 -5.05 12.51 7.48
C GLY A 48 -6.22 11.55 7.27
N GLY A 49 -6.70 10.92 8.35
CA GLY A 49 -7.85 10.04 8.33
C GLY A 49 -7.68 8.80 7.44
N PRO A 50 -8.80 8.21 6.95
CA PRO A 50 -8.75 7.04 6.09
C PRO A 50 -7.96 7.25 4.79
N ALA A 51 -7.94 8.46 4.25
CA ALA A 51 -7.26 8.77 3.00
C ALA A 51 -5.72 8.65 3.11
N ALA A 52 -5.16 8.98 4.27
CA ALA A 52 -3.72 8.85 4.53
C ALA A 52 -3.23 7.39 4.61
N LEU A 53 -4.15 6.42 4.75
CA LEU A 53 -3.82 4.99 4.78
C LEU A 53 -3.66 4.36 3.39
N GLN A 54 -3.88 5.15 2.34
CA GLN A 54 -3.73 4.71 0.95
C GLN A 54 -2.28 4.29 0.68
N GLU A 55 -2.13 3.14 0.02
CA GLU A 55 -0.80 2.59 -0.25
C GLU A 55 -0.13 3.34 -1.39
N ILE A 56 0.99 4.01 -1.09
CA ILE A 56 1.79 4.71 -2.09
C ILE A 56 2.81 3.72 -2.65
N THR A 57 2.55 3.20 -3.85
CA THR A 57 3.59 2.44 -4.57
C THR A 57 4.73 3.38 -4.97
N ARG A 58 5.94 3.05 -4.50
CA ARG A 58 7.16 3.78 -4.86
C ARG A 58 7.80 3.29 -6.15
N ARG A 59 7.24 2.26 -6.81
CA ARG A 59 7.86 1.67 -7.99
C ARG A 59 7.71 2.64 -9.17
N LYS A 60 8.72 3.50 -9.33
CA LYS A 60 8.89 4.34 -10.50
C LYS A 60 9.75 3.59 -11.53
N PRO A 61 9.45 3.65 -12.83
CA PRO A 61 10.35 3.15 -13.85
C PRO A 61 11.74 3.80 -13.70
N ASN A 62 12.80 3.00 -13.70
CA ASN A 62 14.15 3.54 -13.72
C ASN A 62 14.48 3.95 -15.16
N ILE A 63 14.57 5.26 -15.42
CA ILE A 63 14.84 5.80 -16.76
C ILE A 63 16.18 5.29 -17.29
N LYS A 64 17.17 5.04 -16.41
CA LYS A 64 18.47 4.49 -16.81
C LYS A 64 18.38 3.08 -17.39
N ASN A 65 17.29 2.36 -17.11
CA ASN A 65 17.05 1.02 -17.65
C ASN A 65 16.20 1.06 -18.93
N ARG A 66 15.85 2.25 -19.46
CA ARG A 66 15.17 2.35 -20.76
C ARG A 66 16.16 2.07 -21.88
N ILE A 67 15.68 1.33 -22.87
CA ILE A 67 16.38 1.03 -24.11
C ILE A 67 16.33 2.28 -25.00
N ASP A 68 17.27 2.41 -25.93
CA ASP A 68 17.25 3.50 -26.90
C ASP A 68 15.91 3.51 -27.68
N PRO A 69 15.27 4.67 -27.89
CA PRO A 69 13.99 4.77 -28.60
C PRO A 69 14.00 4.14 -29.99
N GLU A 70 15.14 4.12 -30.68
CA GLU A 70 15.27 3.51 -32.00
C GLU A 70 15.16 1.98 -31.92
N ILE A 71 15.80 1.38 -30.91
CA ILE A 71 15.75 -0.06 -30.65
C ILE A 71 14.34 -0.47 -30.21
N GLU A 72 13.71 0.31 -29.33
CA GLU A 72 12.33 0.07 -28.88
C GLU A 72 11.35 0.03 -30.07
N LYS A 73 11.46 0.98 -31.00
CA LYS A 73 10.64 1.02 -32.21
C LYS A 73 10.89 -0.17 -33.14
N ALA A 74 12.16 -0.55 -33.34
CA ALA A 74 12.52 -1.68 -34.19
C ALA A 74 11.94 -2.99 -33.66
N VAL A 75 12.00 -3.22 -32.35
CA VAL A 75 11.42 -4.40 -31.70
C VAL A 75 9.90 -4.42 -31.83
N LEU A 76 9.23 -3.29 -31.59
CA LEU A 76 7.77 -3.19 -31.72
C LEU A 76 7.31 -3.50 -33.15
N ALA A 77 7.99 -2.94 -34.15
CA ALA A 77 7.70 -3.19 -35.56
C ALA A 77 7.86 -4.68 -35.92
N PHE A 78 8.97 -5.30 -35.49
CA PHE A 78 9.23 -6.73 -35.71
C PHE A 78 8.15 -7.63 -35.08
N THR A 79 7.60 -7.27 -33.92
CA THR A 79 6.58 -8.07 -33.23
C THR A 79 5.15 -7.89 -33.75
N MET A 80 4.90 -6.87 -34.57
CA MET A 80 3.57 -6.59 -35.14
C MET A 80 3.42 -7.05 -36.60
N GLU A 81 4.49 -7.60 -37.21
CA GLU A 81 4.45 -8.39 -38.45
C GLU A 81 4.05 -9.85 -38.18
#